data_AF-A0A4Y7M135-F1
#
_entry.id   AF-A0A4Y7M135-F1
#
_cell.length_a   1.000
_cell.length_b   1.000
_cell.length_c   1.000
_cell.angle_alpha   90.00
_cell.angle_beta   90.00
_cell.angle_gamma   90.00
#
_symmetry.space_group_name_H-M   'P 1'
#
loop_
_entity.id
_entity.type
_entity.pdbx_description
1 polymer ?
#
loop_
_entity_poly.entity_id
_entity_poly.type
_entity_poly.pdbx_seq_one_letter_code
_entity_poly.pdbx_strand_id
1 'polypeptide(L)'
;MGDSKDNLLWISWHDSAWIPILNPTNVMDYFQSTTNPFYDRTCNNEIVKMQRLNMEHLSNLTGLEYMLLHVQEPILYVIRKQHRHSASTVTPLADFYIIAGVVYQAPDLGSVINSRISTTVNHLQGAFDEARSYSRYHPSKGYWWEFKEAESKDQDENKKSQKKSSKDKAKEESGSAFQRHRVNILLTDLAKKFPLKNTPYPTPGGQLPEQRTSTEENSKVDIKVEVKTEPQSSKPPPEKKPRIG
;
A
#
# COMPACT_ATOMS: atom_id res chain seq x y z
N MET A 1 -27.51 0.02 -2.65
CA MET A 1 -26.69 -0.27 -3.84
C MET A 1 -26.84 0.91 -4.78
N GLY A 2 -25.82 1.76 -4.89
CA GLY A 2 -25.83 2.81 -5.92
C GLY A 2 -25.71 2.16 -7.30
N ASP A 3 -26.46 2.66 -8.27
CA ASP A 3 -26.56 2.11 -9.61
C ASP A 3 -25.18 2.21 -10.31
N SER A 4 -24.67 1.12 -10.87
CA SER A 4 -23.32 1.06 -11.47
C SER A 4 -23.13 2.00 -12.68
N LYS A 5 -24.23 2.57 -13.21
CA LYS A 5 -24.24 3.50 -14.34
C LYS A 5 -23.73 4.90 -13.98
N ASP A 6 -23.71 5.27 -12.69
CA ASP A 6 -23.30 6.60 -12.23
C ASP A 6 -21.86 6.63 -11.70
N ASN A 7 -21.12 5.52 -11.81
CA ASN A 7 -19.73 5.49 -11.36
C ASN A 7 -18.84 6.11 -12.43
N LEU A 8 -18.50 7.40 -12.29
CA LEU A 8 -17.62 8.10 -13.22
C LEU A 8 -16.12 7.84 -12.94
N LEU A 9 -15.76 6.98 -11.97
CA LEU A 9 -14.36 6.73 -11.59
C LEU A 9 -13.57 5.91 -12.61
N TRP A 10 -14.25 5.17 -13.50
CA TRP A 10 -13.60 4.35 -14.55
C TRP A 10 -13.47 5.06 -15.89
N ILE A 11 -14.09 6.23 -16.05
CA ILE A 11 -13.99 7.02 -17.28
C ILE A 11 -12.85 8.04 -17.18
N SER A 12 -12.26 8.35 -18.31
CA SER A 12 -11.33 9.47 -18.48
C SER A 12 -11.72 10.26 -19.71
N TRP A 13 -11.46 11.56 -19.70
CA TRP A 13 -11.77 12.43 -20.84
C TRP A 13 -10.57 13.31 -21.18
N HIS A 14 -10.35 13.57 -22.46
CA HIS A 14 -9.35 14.53 -22.92
C HIS A 14 -9.73 15.10 -24.28
N ASP A 15 -9.26 16.31 -24.56
CA ASP A 15 -9.28 16.91 -25.91
C ASP A 15 -7.86 17.29 -26.32
N SER A 16 -7.37 16.61 -27.36
CA SER A 16 -6.01 16.72 -27.88
C SER A 16 -5.66 18.12 -28.39
N ALA A 17 -6.65 18.93 -28.79
CA ALA A 17 -6.41 20.29 -29.27
C ALA A 17 -5.91 21.23 -28.17
N TRP A 18 -6.26 20.95 -26.91
CA TRP A 18 -5.92 21.78 -25.76
C TRP A 18 -4.60 21.40 -25.10
N ILE A 19 -4.15 20.15 -25.25
CA ILE A 19 -2.97 19.63 -24.55
C ILE A 19 -1.72 20.51 -24.74
N PRO A 20 -1.37 21.00 -25.95
CA PRO A 20 -0.17 21.81 -26.15
C PRO A 20 -0.26 23.24 -25.58
N ILE A 21 -1.48 23.75 -25.37
CA ILE A 21 -1.75 25.13 -24.98
C ILE A 21 -2.25 25.26 -23.53
N LEU A 22 -2.37 24.14 -22.80
CA LEU A 22 -2.97 24.10 -21.47
C LEU A 22 -2.12 24.88 -20.46
N ASN A 23 -2.77 25.80 -19.75
CA ASN A 23 -2.16 26.67 -18.75
C ASN A 23 -3.14 26.92 -17.59
N PRO A 24 -2.70 27.50 -16.45
CA PRO A 24 -3.58 27.74 -15.32
C PRO A 24 -4.75 28.70 -15.62
N THR A 25 -4.59 29.59 -16.59
CA THR A 25 -5.64 30.56 -16.95
C THR A 25 -6.75 29.96 -17.79
N ASN A 26 -6.46 28.91 -18.56
CA ASN A 26 -7.38 28.30 -19.53
C ASN A 26 -7.85 26.90 -19.13
N VAL A 27 -7.23 26.29 -18.10
CA VAL A 27 -7.60 24.96 -17.61
C VAL A 27 -9.07 24.88 -17.19
N MET A 28 -9.62 25.99 -16.68
CA MET A 28 -11.03 26.05 -16.34
C MET A 28 -11.91 26.02 -17.60
N ASP A 29 -11.54 26.75 -18.65
CA ASP A 29 -12.25 26.73 -19.94
C ASP A 29 -12.18 25.34 -20.59
N TYR A 30 -11.01 24.69 -20.50
CA TYR A 30 -10.80 23.31 -20.94
C TYR A 30 -11.75 22.35 -20.23
N PHE A 31 -11.84 22.44 -18.90
CA PHE A 31 -12.72 21.59 -18.11
C PHE A 31 -14.21 21.85 -18.39
N GLN A 32 -14.59 23.09 -18.71
CA GLN A 32 -15.95 23.49 -19.07
C GLN A 32 -16.36 23.09 -20.50
N SER A 33 -15.53 22.32 -21.22
CA SER A 33 -15.87 21.87 -22.57
C SER A 33 -17.17 21.05 -22.56
N THR A 34 -18.03 21.26 -23.55
CA THR A 34 -19.31 20.53 -23.70
C THR A 34 -19.12 19.04 -23.94
N THR A 35 -17.93 18.61 -24.37
CA THR A 35 -17.61 17.19 -24.57
C THR A 35 -17.17 16.51 -23.27
N ASN A 36 -16.87 17.27 -22.21
CA ASN A 36 -16.43 16.73 -20.94
C ASN A 36 -17.63 16.15 -20.14
N PRO A 37 -17.67 14.84 -19.88
CA PRO A 37 -18.75 14.21 -19.11
C PRO A 37 -18.75 14.59 -17.62
N PHE A 38 -17.64 15.11 -17.09
CA PHE A 38 -17.52 15.50 -15.67
C PHE A 38 -18.11 16.89 -15.37
N TYR A 39 -18.36 17.69 -16.42
CA TYR A 39 -18.84 19.06 -16.29
C TYR A 39 -20.37 19.13 -16.32
N ASP A 40 -20.94 19.65 -15.24
CA ASP A 40 -22.38 19.82 -15.08
C ASP A 40 -22.80 21.21 -15.57
N ARG A 41 -23.64 21.25 -16.61
CA ARG A 41 -24.10 22.50 -17.24
C ARG A 41 -25.11 23.27 -16.40
N THR A 42 -25.61 22.68 -15.31
CA THR A 42 -26.51 23.34 -14.36
C THR A 42 -25.75 24.16 -13.31
N CYS A 43 -24.40 24.13 -13.33
CA CYS A 43 -23.59 24.84 -12.35
C CYS A 43 -23.56 26.36 -12.55
N ASN A 44 -23.21 27.07 -11.48
CA ASN A 44 -23.10 28.52 -11.44
C ASN A 44 -22.01 29.04 -12.40
N ASN A 45 -20.96 28.25 -12.67
CA ASN A 45 -19.93 28.64 -13.64
C ASN A 45 -20.50 28.85 -15.05
N GLU A 46 -21.45 28.01 -15.47
CA GLU A 46 -22.11 28.15 -16.77
C GLU A 46 -22.96 29.42 -16.81
N ILE A 47 -23.66 29.73 -15.72
CA ILE A 47 -24.48 30.95 -15.59
C ILE A 47 -23.59 32.20 -15.68
N VAL A 48 -22.50 32.24 -14.92
CA VAL A 48 -21.52 33.35 -14.92
C VAL A 48 -20.89 33.51 -16.30
N LYS A 49 -20.54 32.39 -16.95
CA LYS A 49 -19.98 32.37 -18.32
C LYS A 49 -20.97 32.92 -19.35
N MET A 50 -22.23 32.49 -19.30
CA MET A 50 -23.29 32.96 -20.20
C MET A 50 -23.58 34.45 -20.01
N GLN A 51 -23.50 34.94 -18.78
CA GLN A 51 -23.67 36.36 -18.45
C GLN A 51 -22.41 37.21 -18.68
N ARG A 52 -21.30 36.60 -19.10
CA ARG A 52 -19.97 37.27 -19.27
C ARG A 52 -19.53 38.04 -18.02
N LEU A 53 -19.86 37.50 -16.85
CA LEU A 53 -19.48 38.06 -15.56
C LEU A 53 -18.09 37.56 -15.13
N ASN A 54 -17.47 38.28 -14.21
CA ASN A 54 -16.21 37.85 -13.61
C ASN A 54 -16.42 36.67 -12.63
N MET A 55 -15.40 35.81 -12.47
CA MET A 55 -15.47 34.60 -11.64
C MET A 55 -15.72 34.90 -10.15
N GLU A 56 -15.35 36.10 -9.68
CA GLU A 56 -15.60 36.58 -8.31
C GLU A 56 -17.09 36.58 -7.93
N HIS A 57 -17.99 36.69 -8.93
CA HIS A 57 -19.43 36.65 -8.70
C HIS A 57 -19.94 35.29 -8.22
N LEU A 58 -19.16 34.22 -8.36
CA LEU A 58 -19.51 32.90 -7.81
C LEU A 58 -19.72 32.92 -6.30
N SER A 59 -18.96 33.75 -5.57
CA SER A 59 -19.07 33.88 -4.12
C SER A 59 -20.45 34.37 -3.64
N ASN A 60 -21.18 35.09 -4.51
CA ASN A 60 -22.50 35.63 -4.22
C ASN A 60 -23.65 34.69 -4.60
N LEU A 61 -23.36 33.65 -5.39
CA LEU A 61 -24.35 32.69 -5.85
C LEU A 61 -24.35 31.48 -4.92
N THR A 62 -25.51 30.88 -4.67
CA THR A 62 -25.62 29.61 -3.95
C THR A 62 -25.91 28.51 -4.94
N GLY A 63 -25.24 27.37 -4.84
CA GLY A 63 -25.43 26.25 -5.76
C GLY A 63 -24.14 25.50 -6.07
N LEU A 64 -24.17 24.72 -7.15
CA LEU A 64 -23.02 23.97 -7.62
C LEU A 64 -22.02 24.90 -8.31
N GLU A 65 -20.76 24.79 -7.93
CA GLU A 65 -19.67 25.49 -8.58
C GLU A 65 -18.44 24.59 -8.68
N TYR A 66 -17.60 24.92 -9.64
CA TYR A 66 -16.31 24.32 -9.87
C TYR A 66 -15.23 25.36 -9.63
N MET A 67 -14.22 25.01 -8.84
CA MET A 67 -13.08 25.88 -8.56
C MET A 67 -11.77 25.16 -8.84
N LEU A 68 -10.78 25.92 -9.29
CA LEU A 68 -9.41 25.43 -9.39
C LEU A 68 -8.78 25.44 -7.99
N LEU A 69 -8.53 24.24 -7.45
CA LEU A 69 -8.01 24.05 -6.09
C LEU A 69 -6.48 24.13 -6.06
N HIS A 70 -5.83 23.44 -6.99
CA HIS A 70 -4.39 23.32 -7.01
C HIS A 70 -3.84 23.29 -8.43
N VAL A 71 -2.67 23.90 -8.61
CA VAL A 71 -1.98 24.04 -9.89
C VAL A 71 -0.53 23.65 -9.69
N GLN A 72 -0.09 22.65 -10.42
CA GLN A 72 1.30 22.22 -10.50
C GLN A 72 1.69 22.10 -11.98
N GLU A 73 2.25 23.18 -12.52
CA GLU A 73 2.74 23.19 -13.88
C GLU A 73 3.94 22.24 -14.06
N PRO A 74 4.05 21.57 -15.22
CA PRO A 74 3.12 21.53 -16.36
C PRO A 74 2.12 20.36 -16.32
N ILE A 75 2.11 19.56 -15.25
CA ILE A 75 1.55 18.20 -15.30
C ILE A 75 0.21 18.02 -14.61
N LEU A 76 -0.12 18.78 -13.56
CA LEU A 76 -1.25 18.47 -12.69
C LEU A 76 -2.07 19.72 -12.37
N TYR A 77 -3.37 19.63 -12.61
CA TYR A 77 -4.36 20.58 -12.11
C TYR A 77 -5.45 19.84 -11.35
N VAL A 78 -5.90 20.42 -10.25
CA VAL A 78 -6.96 19.85 -9.40
C VAL A 78 -8.16 20.79 -9.41
N ILE A 79 -9.28 20.31 -9.92
CA ILE A 79 -10.56 21.04 -9.92
C ILE A 79 -11.47 20.39 -8.89
N ARG A 80 -12.10 21.22 -8.06
CA ARG A 80 -13.06 20.78 -7.06
C ARG A 80 -14.47 21.17 -7.48
N LYS A 81 -15.36 20.18 -7.53
CA LYS A 81 -16.81 20.39 -7.54
C LYS A 81 -17.27 20.55 -6.11
N GLN A 82 -17.95 21.65 -5.84
CA GLN A 82 -18.46 21.97 -4.52
C GLN A 82 -19.85 22.58 -4.60
N HIS A 83 -20.58 22.46 -3.51
CA HIS A 83 -21.88 23.08 -3.33
C HIS A 83 -21.76 24.21 -2.32
N ARG A 84 -21.99 25.43 -2.78
CA ARG A 84 -21.97 26.64 -1.97
C ARG A 84 -23.34 26.88 -1.35
N HIS A 85 -23.41 26.89 -0.02
CA HIS A 85 -24.62 27.22 0.73
C HIS A 85 -24.68 28.71 1.09
N SER A 86 -23.52 29.34 1.31
CA SER A 86 -23.38 30.78 1.59
C SER A 86 -22.00 31.28 1.15
N ALA A 87 -21.73 32.58 1.27
CA ALA A 87 -20.42 33.15 0.94
C ALA A 87 -19.25 32.50 1.71
N SER A 88 -19.49 32.05 2.95
CA SER A 88 -18.49 31.41 3.80
C SER A 88 -18.57 29.89 3.85
N THR A 89 -19.75 29.31 3.57
CA THR A 89 -20.01 27.88 3.80
C THR A 89 -20.13 27.13 2.48
N VAL A 90 -19.21 26.18 2.29
CA VAL A 90 -19.07 25.39 1.07
C VAL A 90 -18.85 23.92 1.43
N THR A 91 -19.57 23.03 0.75
CA THR A 91 -19.46 21.58 0.91
C THR A 91 -18.73 20.99 -0.31
N PRO A 92 -17.52 20.42 -0.17
CA PRO A 92 -16.85 19.74 -1.27
C PRO A 92 -17.59 18.45 -1.65
N LEU A 93 -17.79 18.21 -2.94
CA LEU A 93 -18.50 17.04 -3.46
C LEU A 93 -17.56 16.04 -4.12
N ALA A 94 -16.71 16.51 -5.03
CA ALA A 94 -15.76 15.66 -5.76
C ALA A 94 -14.57 16.48 -6.25
N ASP A 95 -13.42 15.83 -6.36
CA ASP A 95 -12.22 16.40 -6.94
C ASP A 95 -11.92 15.72 -8.29
N PHE A 96 -11.35 16.48 -9.23
CA PHE A 96 -10.98 16.04 -10.56
C PHE A 96 -9.52 16.37 -10.80
N TYR A 97 -8.78 15.39 -11.28
CA TYR A 97 -7.37 15.53 -11.65
C TYR A 97 -7.25 15.69 -13.15
N ILE A 98 -6.54 16.73 -13.58
CA ILE A 98 -6.14 16.92 -14.97
C ILE A 98 -4.65 16.64 -15.03
N ILE A 99 -4.28 15.45 -15.50
CA ILE A 99 -2.90 14.99 -15.58
C ILE A 99 -2.48 14.96 -17.04
N ALA A 100 -1.51 15.80 -17.42
CA ALA A 100 -1.02 15.92 -18.79
C ALA A 100 -2.15 16.13 -19.82
N GLY A 101 -3.18 16.90 -19.44
CA GLY A 101 -4.37 17.16 -20.27
C GLY A 101 -5.46 16.10 -20.17
N VAL A 102 -5.26 14.96 -19.49
CA VAL A 102 -6.32 13.96 -19.30
C VAL A 102 -7.04 14.16 -17.97
N VAL A 103 -8.37 14.24 -18.02
CA VAL A 103 -9.24 14.46 -16.86
C VAL A 103 -9.69 13.12 -16.27
N TYR A 104 -9.50 12.98 -14.97
CA TYR A 104 -9.89 11.84 -14.14
C TYR A 104 -10.69 12.33 -12.94
N GLN A 105 -11.69 11.56 -12.51
CA GLN A 105 -12.32 11.78 -11.21
C GLN A 105 -11.46 11.19 -10.10
N ALA A 106 -11.19 11.97 -9.06
CA ALA A 106 -10.49 11.49 -7.88
C ALA A 106 -11.42 10.56 -7.06
N PRO A 107 -10.98 9.34 -6.73
CA PRO A 107 -11.77 8.46 -5.90
C PRO A 107 -11.78 8.95 -4.45
N ASP A 108 -12.90 8.74 -3.76
CA ASP A 108 -12.97 8.98 -2.33
C ASP A 108 -12.15 7.92 -1.56
N LEU A 109 -11.62 8.33 -0.42
CA LEU A 109 -10.81 7.46 0.43
C LEU A 109 -11.59 6.20 0.85
N GLY A 110 -12.90 6.35 1.09
CA GLY A 110 -13.79 5.25 1.47
C GLY A 110 -13.85 4.17 0.40
N SER A 111 -14.09 4.54 -0.87
CA SER A 111 -14.12 3.61 -1.99
C SER A 111 -12.78 2.91 -2.22
N VAL A 112 -11.67 3.64 -2.09
CA VAL A 112 -10.33 3.04 -2.22
C VAL A 112 -10.09 1.99 -1.14
N ILE A 113 -10.39 2.32 0.12
CA ILE A 113 -10.22 1.39 1.24
C ILE A 113 -11.15 0.19 1.08
N ASN A 114 -12.42 0.41 0.74
CA ASN A 114 -13.41 -0.65 0.58
C ASN A 114 -13.02 -1.63 -0.55
N SER A 115 -12.55 -1.10 -1.68
CA SER A 115 -12.03 -1.90 -2.78
C SER A 115 -10.83 -2.74 -2.36
N ARG A 116 -9.86 -2.14 -1.65
CA ARG A 116 -8.67 -2.84 -1.17
C ARG A 116 -9.02 -3.94 -0.15
N ILE A 117 -9.84 -3.64 0.85
CA ILE A 117 -10.27 -4.62 1.85
C ILE A 117 -11.00 -5.79 1.17
N SER A 118 -11.96 -5.50 0.30
CA SER A 118 -12.70 -6.53 -0.43
C SER A 118 -11.77 -7.43 -1.24
N THR A 119 -10.78 -6.83 -1.92
CA THR A 119 -9.75 -7.57 -2.66
C THR A 119 -8.88 -8.43 -1.74
N THR A 120 -8.47 -7.94 -0.57
CA THR A 120 -7.69 -8.74 0.38
C THR A 120 -8.48 -9.92 0.95
N VAL A 121 -9.75 -9.71 1.29
CA VAL A 121 -10.64 -10.76 1.81
C VAL A 121 -10.89 -11.82 0.75
N ASN A 122 -11.08 -11.42 -0.52
CA ASN A 122 -11.25 -12.35 -1.62
C ASN A 122 -10.01 -13.25 -1.80
N HIS A 123 -8.81 -12.66 -1.84
CA HIS A 123 -7.58 -13.45 -1.93
C HIS A 123 -7.35 -14.34 -0.70
N LEU A 124 -7.68 -13.84 0.50
CA LEU A 124 -7.56 -14.62 1.73
C LEU A 124 -8.54 -15.81 1.73
N GLN A 125 -9.77 -15.59 1.28
CA GLN A 125 -10.76 -16.64 1.10
C GLN A 125 -10.26 -17.69 0.10
N GLY A 126 -9.76 -17.24 -1.07
CA GLY A 126 -9.18 -18.14 -2.07
C GLY A 126 -8.02 -18.96 -1.52
N ALA A 127 -7.11 -18.34 -0.77
CA ALA A 127 -5.99 -19.03 -0.13
C ALA A 127 -6.45 -20.05 0.94
N PHE A 128 -7.49 -19.73 1.72
CA PHE A 128 -8.04 -20.68 2.69
C PHE A 128 -8.82 -21.81 2.03
N ASP A 129 -9.56 -21.55 0.96
CA ASP A 129 -10.26 -22.58 0.19
C ASP A 129 -9.26 -23.54 -0.46
N GLU A 130 -8.16 -23.01 -1.01
CA GLU A 130 -7.04 -23.79 -1.53
C GLU A 130 -6.36 -24.60 -0.41
N ALA A 131 -5.98 -23.97 0.70
CA ALA A 131 -5.35 -24.67 1.83
C ALA A 131 -6.27 -25.77 2.41
N ARG A 132 -7.56 -25.48 2.55
CA ARG A 132 -8.56 -26.45 3.01
C ARG A 132 -8.63 -27.65 2.08
N SER A 133 -8.48 -27.47 0.77
CA SER A 133 -8.49 -28.55 -0.21
C SER A 133 -7.37 -29.59 0.02
N TYR A 134 -6.22 -29.16 0.54
CA TYR A 134 -5.06 -30.02 0.86
C TYR A 134 -5.11 -30.60 2.27
N SER A 135 -5.90 -30.02 3.18
CA SER A 135 -6.01 -30.53 4.55
C SER A 135 -6.84 -31.82 4.62
N ARG A 136 -6.35 -32.81 5.36
CA ARG A 136 -7.08 -34.05 5.68
C ARG A 136 -7.06 -34.25 7.19
N TYR A 137 -8.13 -34.84 7.72
CA TYR A 137 -8.28 -35.12 9.13
C TYR A 137 -8.79 -36.54 9.38
N HIS A 138 -8.19 -37.22 10.36
CA HIS A 138 -8.66 -38.50 10.87
C HIS A 138 -8.61 -38.48 12.40
N PRO A 139 -9.67 -38.90 13.11
CA PRO A 139 -9.75 -38.83 14.57
C PRO A 139 -8.56 -39.49 15.31
N SER A 140 -7.95 -40.54 14.75
CA SER A 140 -6.80 -41.21 15.36
C SER A 140 -5.42 -40.71 14.93
N LYS A 141 -5.31 -40.01 13.79
CA LYS A 141 -4.02 -39.54 13.24
C LYS A 141 -3.86 -38.02 13.30
N GLY A 142 -4.94 -37.28 13.57
CA GLY A 142 -4.94 -35.81 13.56
C GLY A 142 -5.00 -35.24 12.14
N TYR A 143 -4.45 -34.03 11.99
CA TYR A 143 -4.35 -33.34 10.71
C TYR A 143 -3.08 -33.73 9.95
N TRP A 144 -3.19 -33.93 8.64
CA TRP A 144 -2.04 -34.00 7.73
C TRP A 144 -2.37 -33.30 6.41
N TRP A 145 -1.32 -32.97 5.65
CA TRP A 145 -1.44 -32.27 4.38
C TRP A 145 -1.20 -33.25 3.23
N GLU A 146 -2.09 -33.25 2.25
CA GLU A 146 -1.97 -34.03 1.02
C GLU A 146 -2.02 -33.06 -0.14
N PHE A 147 -0.84 -32.72 -0.67
CA PHE A 147 -0.74 -31.96 -1.90
C PHE A 147 -0.94 -32.94 -3.05
N LYS A 148 -1.94 -32.71 -3.90
CA LYS A 148 -1.93 -33.37 -5.21
C LYS A 148 -0.68 -32.87 -5.91
N GLU A 149 0.32 -33.73 -6.08
CA GLU A 149 1.36 -33.47 -7.07
C GLU A 149 0.62 -33.09 -8.34
N ALA A 150 0.89 -31.89 -8.86
CA ALA A 150 0.35 -31.49 -10.12
C ALA A 150 0.67 -32.63 -11.08
N GLU A 151 -0.35 -33.35 -11.55
CA GLU A 151 -0.20 -34.19 -12.72
C GLU A 151 0.34 -33.25 -13.77
N SER A 152 1.65 -33.32 -13.99
CA SER A 152 2.32 -32.72 -15.13
C SER A 152 1.46 -33.08 -16.33
N LYS A 153 0.89 -32.07 -16.98
CA LYS A 153 0.10 -32.18 -18.22
C LYS A 153 0.97 -32.64 -19.40
N ASP A 154 1.84 -33.63 -19.19
CA ASP A 154 2.78 -34.22 -20.13
C ASP A 154 2.78 -35.76 -20.07
N GLN A 155 1.69 -36.39 -19.59
CA GLN A 155 1.59 -37.87 -19.57
C GLN A 155 0.29 -38.44 -20.17
N ASP A 156 -0.27 -37.80 -21.20
CA ASP A 156 -1.42 -38.37 -21.95
C ASP A 156 -1.02 -39.10 -23.26
N GLU A 157 0.25 -39.51 -23.41
CA GLU A 157 0.71 -40.32 -24.57
C GLU A 157 1.22 -41.72 -24.20
N ASN A 158 1.15 -42.18 -22.94
CA ASN A 158 1.73 -43.50 -22.59
C ASN A 158 0.86 -44.45 -21.77
N LYS A 159 -0.46 -44.41 -21.94
CA LYS A 159 -1.41 -45.42 -21.42
C LYS A 159 -1.49 -46.68 -22.31
N LYS A 160 -0.36 -47.36 -22.56
CA LYS A 160 -0.38 -48.76 -23.03
C LYS A 160 0.58 -49.72 -22.34
N SER A 161 1.33 -49.29 -21.33
CA SER A 161 2.44 -50.10 -20.82
C SER A 161 2.50 -50.20 -19.30
N GLN A 162 1.41 -50.54 -18.60
CA GLN A 162 1.52 -50.89 -17.17
C GLN A 162 0.39 -51.83 -16.69
N LYS A 163 0.51 -53.11 -17.03
CA LYS A 163 -0.13 -54.22 -16.29
C LYS A 163 0.87 -54.99 -15.41
N LYS A 164 2.05 -54.40 -15.11
CA LYS A 164 3.12 -55.00 -14.29
C LYS A 164 3.91 -53.92 -13.54
N SER A 165 3.41 -53.41 -12.43
CA SER A 165 4.24 -52.72 -11.42
C SER A 165 3.49 -52.52 -10.09
N SER A 166 2.88 -53.58 -9.56
CA SER A 166 2.45 -53.64 -8.16
C SER A 166 3.63 -53.86 -7.20
N LYS A 167 4.75 -53.14 -7.39
CA LYS A 167 5.96 -53.26 -6.57
C LYS A 167 6.78 -51.96 -6.41
N ASP A 168 6.18 -50.79 -6.63
CA ASP A 168 6.87 -49.48 -6.48
C ASP A 168 6.32 -48.62 -5.33
N LYS A 169 5.72 -49.25 -4.31
CA LYS A 169 5.28 -48.58 -3.06
C LYS A 169 6.23 -48.77 -1.87
N ALA A 170 7.52 -49.05 -2.12
CA ALA A 170 8.52 -49.28 -1.06
C ALA A 170 9.83 -48.50 -1.22
N LYS A 171 9.88 -47.48 -2.09
CA LYS A 171 11.09 -46.64 -2.27
C LYS A 171 10.75 -45.15 -2.32
N GLU A 172 10.21 -44.67 -1.21
CA GLU A 172 10.56 -43.33 -0.72
C GLU A 172 11.94 -43.39 -0.01
N GLU A 173 12.93 -44.03 -0.65
CA GLU A 173 14.32 -43.88 -0.24
C GLU A 173 14.84 -42.62 -0.94
N SER A 174 14.71 -41.51 -0.23
CA SER A 174 15.28 -40.19 -0.52
C SER A 174 16.73 -40.31 -1.03
N GLY A 175 16.94 -40.36 -2.34
CA GLY A 175 18.27 -40.41 -2.96
C GLY A 175 19.09 -41.70 -2.70
N SER A 176 19.84 -42.13 -3.71
CA SER A 176 20.80 -43.23 -3.59
C SER A 176 21.80 -42.94 -2.47
N ALA A 177 22.22 -43.95 -1.71
CA ALA A 177 23.19 -43.79 -0.61
C ALA A 177 24.46 -43.02 -1.04
N PHE A 178 24.88 -43.18 -2.30
CA PHE A 178 25.97 -42.44 -2.92
C PHE A 178 25.69 -40.94 -3.08
N GLN A 179 24.45 -40.57 -3.45
CA GLN A 179 24.01 -39.18 -3.54
C GLN A 179 24.00 -38.52 -2.16
N ARG A 180 23.50 -39.22 -1.13
CA ARG A 180 23.53 -38.72 0.26
C ARG A 180 24.96 -38.49 0.75
N HIS A 181 25.86 -39.45 0.47
CA HIS A 181 27.25 -39.34 0.88
C HIS A 181 27.97 -38.16 0.22
N ARG A 182 27.78 -37.97 -1.10
CA ARG A 182 28.35 -36.83 -1.83
C ARG A 182 27.80 -35.49 -1.33
N VAL A 183 26.51 -35.42 -1.05
CA VAL A 183 25.87 -34.22 -0.48
C VAL A 183 26.43 -33.93 0.91
N ASN A 184 26.63 -34.93 1.76
CA ASN A 184 27.24 -34.76 3.08
C ASN A 184 28.69 -34.24 3.00
N ILE A 185 29.48 -34.70 2.03
CA ILE A 185 30.84 -34.18 1.79
C ILE A 185 30.78 -32.69 1.41
N LEU A 186 29.89 -32.32 0.49
CA LEU A 186 29.72 -30.93 0.06
C LEU A 186 29.23 -30.02 1.20
N LEU A 187 28.28 -30.50 2.01
CA LEU A 187 27.81 -29.78 3.20
C LEU A 187 28.91 -29.61 4.25
N THR A 188 29.78 -30.61 4.40
CA THR A 188 30.93 -30.52 5.32
C THR A 188 31.97 -29.50 4.83
N ASP A 189 32.25 -29.45 3.53
CA ASP A 189 33.15 -28.44 2.95
C ASP A 189 32.54 -27.03 3.06
N LEU A 190 31.23 -26.90 2.83
CA LEU A 190 30.50 -25.66 3.01
C LEU A 190 30.55 -25.17 4.47
N ALA A 191 30.28 -26.07 5.43
CA ALA A 191 30.31 -25.75 6.86
C ALA A 191 31.71 -25.33 7.35
N LYS A 192 32.78 -25.86 6.75
CA LYS A 192 34.15 -25.43 7.02
C LYS A 192 34.48 -24.06 6.43
N LYS A 193 34.00 -23.78 5.21
CA LYS A 193 34.21 -22.49 4.54
C LYS A 193 33.41 -21.36 5.18
N PHE A 194 32.26 -21.68 5.76
CA PHE A 194 31.37 -20.72 6.40
C PHE A 194 31.00 -21.19 7.82
N PRO A 195 31.91 -21.06 8.80
CA PRO A 195 31.60 -21.41 10.18
C PRO A 195 30.45 -20.53 10.67
N LEU A 196 29.40 -21.17 11.18
CA LEU A 196 28.30 -20.47 11.82
C LEU A 196 28.87 -19.63 12.96
N LYS A 197 28.67 -18.30 12.92
CA LYS A 197 28.97 -17.45 14.07
C LYS A 197 28.03 -17.91 15.19
N ASN A 198 28.58 -18.57 16.21
CA ASN A 198 27.86 -18.90 17.43
C ASN A 198 27.31 -17.61 18.05
N THR A 199 26.11 -17.23 17.66
CA THR A 199 25.27 -16.31 18.41
C THR A 199 24.50 -17.20 19.37
N PRO A 200 24.82 -17.17 20.68
CA PRO A 200 24.10 -17.99 21.63
C PRO A 200 22.64 -17.54 21.64
N TYR A 201 21.74 -18.43 21.23
CA TYR A 201 20.33 -18.30 21.53
C TYR A 201 20.17 -18.30 23.06
N PRO A 202 19.42 -17.37 23.66
CA PRO A 202 19.15 -17.40 25.09
C PRO A 202 18.26 -18.62 25.38
N THR A 203 18.80 -19.61 26.07
CA THR A 203 18.01 -20.72 26.60
C THR A 203 17.51 -20.33 27.99
N PRO A 204 16.19 -20.42 28.27
CA PRO A 204 15.63 -20.07 29.56
C PRO A 204 15.83 -21.19 30.58
N GLY A 205 16.57 -20.89 31.66
CA GLY A 205 16.50 -21.63 32.92
C GLY A 205 17.80 -22.29 33.41
N GLY A 206 18.35 -21.79 34.53
CA GLY A 206 19.12 -22.62 35.48
C GLY A 206 20.57 -22.22 35.79
N GLN A 207 20.73 -21.19 36.65
CA GLN A 207 21.74 -20.98 37.72
C GLN A 207 23.20 -21.49 37.56
N LEU A 208 24.15 -20.55 37.62
CA LEU A 208 25.57 -20.76 37.94
C LEU A 208 25.80 -20.92 39.46
N PRO A 209 27.00 -21.40 39.86
CA PRO A 209 27.77 -20.66 40.87
C PRO A 209 29.15 -20.18 40.37
N GLU A 210 29.50 -19.03 40.92
CA GLU A 210 30.62 -18.11 40.70
C GLU A 210 32.00 -18.68 41.13
N GLN A 211 33.08 -18.34 40.40
CA GLN A 211 34.34 -17.96 41.03
C GLN A 211 35.14 -16.98 40.15
N ARG A 212 35.46 -15.82 40.74
CA ARG A 212 36.12 -14.64 40.17
C ARG A 212 37.65 -14.75 40.22
N THR A 213 38.33 -14.06 39.28
CA THR A 213 39.35 -13.00 39.53
C THR A 213 39.74 -12.37 38.18
N SER A 214 39.33 -11.11 37.92
CA SER A 214 40.15 -9.87 37.77
C SER A 214 40.97 -9.82 36.45
N THR A 215 40.99 -8.76 35.64
CA THR A 215 41.07 -7.31 35.94
C THR A 215 40.85 -6.48 34.65
N GLU A 216 40.13 -5.34 34.75
CA GLU A 216 40.27 -4.03 34.02
C GLU A 216 40.17 -3.99 32.47
N GLU A 217 39.56 -3.02 31.74
CA GLU A 217 39.08 -1.65 31.97
C GLU A 217 38.01 -1.33 30.87
N ASN A 218 36.78 -0.97 31.26
CA ASN A 218 36.11 0.32 31.10
C ASN A 218 35.80 0.86 29.66
N SER A 219 34.53 0.78 29.24
CA SER A 219 33.77 1.95 28.76
C SER A 219 32.26 1.69 28.82
N LYS A 220 31.59 2.47 29.66
CA LYS A 220 30.13 2.52 29.86
C LYS A 220 29.45 3.37 28.79
N VAL A 221 28.34 2.89 28.25
CA VAL A 221 27.17 3.73 27.93
C VAL A 221 25.92 2.93 28.29
N ASP A 222 25.31 3.25 29.43
CA ASP A 222 23.95 2.84 29.78
C ASP A 222 22.97 3.91 29.30
N ILE A 223 21.94 3.46 28.58
CA ILE A 223 20.71 4.21 28.32
C ILE A 223 19.64 3.57 29.21
N LYS A 224 19.05 4.33 30.13
CA LYS A 224 17.76 3.99 30.72
C LYS A 224 16.77 5.12 30.49
N VAL A 225 15.70 4.75 29.80
CA VAL A 225 14.48 5.51 29.54
C VAL A 225 13.57 5.38 30.75
N GLU A 226 12.94 6.47 31.20
CA GLU A 226 11.49 6.49 31.44
C GLU A 226 10.92 7.91 31.56
N VAL A 227 9.71 8.04 31.05
CA VAL A 227 8.97 9.24 30.63
C VAL A 227 7.95 9.65 31.70
N LYS A 228 7.78 10.97 31.93
CA LYS A 228 6.45 11.62 32.07
C LYS A 228 6.53 13.17 32.05
N THR A 229 5.91 13.74 31.00
CA THR A 229 5.04 14.94 30.89
C THR A 229 4.86 15.86 32.11
N GLU A 230 4.66 17.19 32.05
CA GLU A 230 4.72 18.30 31.06
C GLU A 230 4.61 19.64 31.89
N PRO A 231 4.35 20.88 31.37
CA PRO A 231 5.25 22.04 31.41
C PRO A 231 4.78 23.26 32.26
N GLN A 232 5.67 24.26 32.52
CA GLN A 232 5.44 25.71 32.27
C GLN A 232 6.49 26.69 32.90
N SER A 233 6.99 27.60 32.04
CA SER A 233 7.38 29.02 32.21
C SER A 233 8.13 29.56 33.44
N SER A 234 9.23 30.32 33.22
CA SER A 234 9.29 31.79 33.40
C SER A 234 10.73 32.36 33.24
N LYS A 235 10.79 33.67 32.94
CA LYS A 235 11.89 34.50 32.38
C LYS A 235 12.97 34.99 33.41
N PRO A 236 14.11 35.58 32.94
CA PRO A 236 15.25 36.15 33.73
C PRO A 236 14.95 37.62 34.20
N PRO A 237 15.84 38.51 34.77
CA PRO A 237 17.33 38.65 34.88
C PRO A 237 17.79 39.25 36.28
N PRO A 238 18.74 40.21 36.50
CA PRO A 238 20.06 40.66 35.94
C PRO A 238 21.21 40.63 37.03
N GLU A 239 22.51 40.96 36.84
CA GLU A 239 23.20 42.28 36.74
C GLU A 239 24.71 42.04 37.14
N LYS A 240 25.79 42.54 36.52
CA LYS A 240 26.40 43.89 36.59
C LYS A 240 27.67 44.00 35.69
N LYS A 241 27.83 45.13 34.99
CA LYS A 241 29.08 45.71 34.40
C LYS A 241 29.80 46.58 35.47
N PRO A 242 30.96 47.29 35.26
CA PRO A 242 31.73 47.66 34.04
C PRO A 242 33.27 47.41 34.19
N ARG A 243 34.27 47.89 33.43
CA ARG A 243 34.48 49.06 32.55
C ARG A 243 35.80 48.88 31.74
N ILE A 244 35.79 49.40 30.52
CA ILE A 244 36.85 49.98 29.66
C ILE A 244 38.32 49.90 30.12
N GLY A 245 39.17 49.46 29.19
CA GLY A 245 40.62 49.66 29.11
C GLY A 245 41.11 49.17 27.76
#